data_AF-A0A3S4YHX1-F1
#
_entry.id   AF-A0A3S4YHX1-F1
#
_cell.length_a   1.000
_cell.length_b   1.000
_cell.length_c   1.000
_cell.angle_alpha   90.00
_cell.angle_beta   90.00
_cell.angle_gamma   90.00
#
_symmetry.space_group_name_H-M   'P 1'
#
loop_
_entity.id
_entity.type
_entity.pdbx_description
1 polymer ?
#
loop_
_entity_poly.entity_id
_entity_poly.type
_entity_poly.pdbx_seq_one_letter_code
_entity_poly.pdbx_strand_id
1 'polypeptide(L)'
;MFQAFVLGFWTLWSTDRDIHALSESLSFTIISVLIAAGISFELPHINGEWFVSMAVLWAYVACVFGIVNRFAGSFMGTLVMSAASAIGYYQLAEHIPKVVAGLFA
;
A
#
# COMPACT_ATOMS: atom_id res chain seq x y z
N MET A 1 8.42 -5.43 3.95
CA MET A 1 8.96 -4.35 4.81
C MET A 1 9.30 -3.08 4.03
N PHE A 2 10.15 -3.13 2.99
CA PHE A 2 10.54 -1.93 2.23
C PHE A 2 9.36 -1.18 1.57
N GLN A 3 8.38 -1.90 1.02
CA GLN A 3 7.19 -1.28 0.41
C GLN A 3 6.36 -0.46 1.42
N ALA A 4 6.26 -0.91 2.67
CA ALA A 4 5.56 -0.19 3.74
C ALA A 4 6.25 1.14 4.06
N PHE A 5 7.59 1.14 4.07
CA PHE A 5 8.37 2.37 4.19
C PHE A 5 8.14 3.31 3.01
N VAL A 6 8.13 2.78 1.78
CA VAL A 6 7.82 3.56 0.57
C VAL A 6 6.44 4.19 0.66
N LEU A 7 5.43 3.47 1.19
CA LEU A 7 4.08 4.03 1.38
C LEU A 7 4.07 5.18 2.37
N GLY A 8 4.71 5.02 3.52
CA GLY A 8 4.83 6.09 4.52
C GLY A 8 5.50 7.33 3.92
N PHE A 9 6.66 7.13 3.27
CA PHE A 9 7.34 8.22 2.56
C PHE A 9 6.45 8.88 1.49
N TRP A 10 5.70 8.09 0.71
CA TRP A 10 4.78 8.60 -0.29
C TRP A 10 3.71 9.49 0.35
N THR A 11 3.09 9.04 1.44
CA THR A 11 2.09 9.85 2.15
C THR A 11 2.65 11.15 2.71
N LEU A 12 3.90 11.15 3.19
CA LEU A 12 4.59 12.37 3.62
C LEU A 12 4.91 13.30 2.46
N TRP A 13 5.38 12.75 1.35
CA TRP A 13 5.72 13.51 0.15
C TRP A 13 4.49 14.13 -0.53
N SER A 14 3.33 13.50 -0.34
CA SER A 14 2.04 14.03 -0.80
C SER A 14 1.47 15.14 0.09
N THR A 15 2.18 15.58 1.14
CA THR A 15 1.78 16.77 1.92
C THR A 15 1.76 18.00 1.02
N ASP A 16 0.70 18.82 1.12
CA ASP A 16 0.47 20.03 0.31
C ASP A 16 0.31 19.79 -1.21
N ARG A 17 0.07 18.55 -1.64
CA ARG A 17 -0.25 18.20 -3.03
C ARG A 17 -1.66 17.65 -3.16
N ASP A 18 -2.30 17.92 -4.30
CA ASP A 18 -3.54 17.24 -4.66
C ASP A 18 -3.27 15.76 -4.91
N ILE A 19 -3.83 14.91 -4.05
CA ILE A 19 -3.62 13.47 -4.12
C ILE A 19 -4.68 12.85 -5.02
N HIS A 20 -4.26 12.25 -6.14
CA HIS A 20 -5.15 11.43 -6.94
C HIS A 20 -5.20 10.01 -6.37
N ALA A 21 -6.02 9.82 -5.34
CA ALA A 21 -6.02 8.62 -4.50
C ALA A 21 -6.08 7.29 -5.27
N LEU A 22 -6.85 7.20 -6.36
CA LEU A 22 -6.97 5.97 -7.15
C LEU A 22 -5.77 5.72 -8.09
N SER A 23 -5.27 6.75 -8.77
CA SER A 23 -4.15 6.58 -9.71
C SER A 23 -2.81 6.47 -9.00
N GLU A 24 -2.60 7.21 -7.91
CA GLU A 24 -1.38 7.11 -7.10
C GLU A 24 -1.31 5.79 -6.34
N SER A 25 -2.43 5.30 -5.80
CA SER A 25 -2.46 3.99 -5.13
C SER A 25 -2.19 2.84 -6.10
N LEU A 26 -2.71 2.94 -7.34
CA LEU A 26 -2.41 1.96 -8.38
C LEU A 26 -0.92 2.00 -8.76
N SER A 27 -0.36 3.21 -8.94
CA SER A 27 1.06 3.40 -9.23
C SER A 27 1.94 2.83 -8.11
N PHE A 28 1.58 3.09 -6.85
CA PHE A 28 2.25 2.50 -5.69
C PHE A 28 2.17 0.97 -5.71
N THR A 29 1.00 0.40 -6.02
CA THR A 29 0.80 -1.05 -6.07
C THR A 29 1.68 -1.69 -7.14
N ILE A 30 1.78 -1.08 -8.33
CA ILE A 30 2.67 -1.54 -9.41
C ILE A 30 4.13 -1.49 -8.95
N ILE A 31 4.57 -0.38 -8.38
CA ILE A 31 5.94 -0.23 -7.85
C ILE A 31 6.21 -1.26 -6.75
N SER A 32 5.24 -1.51 -5.88
CA SER A 32 5.34 -2.50 -4.81
C SER A 32 5.59 -3.91 -5.36
N VAL A 33 4.87 -4.30 -6.42
CA VAL A 33 5.08 -5.58 -7.12
C VAL A 33 6.47 -5.65 -7.76
N LEU A 34 6.92 -4.58 -8.43
CA LEU A 34 8.24 -4.53 -9.04
C LEU A 34 9.37 -4.62 -7.98
N ILE A 35 9.19 -3.94 -6.85
CA ILE A 35 10.09 -4.04 -5.70
C ILE A 35 10.14 -5.47 -5.17
N ALA A 36 8.98 -6.14 -5.03
CA ALA A 36 8.93 -7.53 -4.58
C ALA A 36 9.73 -8.43 -5.52
N ALA A 37 9.46 -8.33 -6.82
CA ALA A 37 10.14 -9.12 -7.86
C ALA A 37 11.65 -8.85 -7.90
N GLY A 38 12.07 -7.59 -7.69
CA GLY A 38 13.48 -7.22 -7.62
C GLY A 38 14.20 -7.74 -6.37
N ILE A 39 13.50 -7.86 -5.24
CA ILE A 39 14.06 -8.41 -3.99
C ILE A 39 14.14 -9.93 -4.05
N SER A 40 13.10 -10.60 -4.53
CA SER A 40 13.06 -12.07 -4.62
C SER A 40 13.82 -12.62 -5.82
N PHE A 41 14.19 -11.78 -6.80
CA PHE A 41 14.70 -12.21 -8.11
C PHE A 41 13.79 -13.23 -8.81
N GLU A 42 12.50 -13.22 -8.47
CA GLU A 42 11.50 -14.15 -8.98
C GLU A 42 10.26 -13.36 -9.41
N LEU A 43 9.71 -13.72 -10.57
CA LEU A 43 8.46 -13.14 -11.02
C LEU A 43 7.31 -13.69 -10.19
N PRO A 44 6.34 -12.84 -9.76
CA PRO A 44 5.21 -13.30 -8.98
C PRO A 44 4.38 -14.30 -9.79
N HIS A 45 3.96 -15.38 -9.12
CA HIS A 45 2.99 -16.31 -9.70
C HIS A 45 1.61 -15.65 -9.76
N ILE A 46 1.20 -15.23 -10.97
CA ILE A 46 -0.08 -14.57 -11.21
C ILE A 46 -1.19 -15.63 -11.19
N ASN A 47 -1.80 -15.86 -10.03
CA ASN A 47 -2.98 -16.69 -9.82
C ASN A 47 -4.16 -15.85 -9.27
N GLY A 48 -5.34 -16.47 -9.10
CA GLY A 48 -6.52 -15.79 -8.55
C GLY A 48 -6.31 -15.26 -7.13
N GLU A 49 -5.63 -16.02 -6.28
CA GLU A 49 -5.28 -15.62 -4.91
C GLU A 49 -4.37 -14.38 -4.86
N TRP A 50 -3.36 -14.33 -5.73
CA TRP A 50 -2.46 -13.20 -5.86
C TRP A 50 -3.21 -11.95 -6.31
N PHE A 51 -4.10 -12.07 -7.30
CA PHE A 51 -4.89 -10.95 -7.80
C PHE A 51 -5.79 -10.37 -6.69
N VAL A 52 -6.49 -11.22 -5.94
CA VAL A 52 -7.34 -10.80 -4.82
C VAL A 52 -6.50 -10.13 -3.73
N SER A 53 -5.34 -10.70 -3.39
CA SER A 53 -4.43 -10.13 -2.39
C SER A 53 -3.95 -8.73 -2.79
N MET A 54 -3.55 -8.54 -4.05
CA MET A 54 -3.14 -7.24 -4.57
C MET A 54 -4.29 -6.25 -4.65
N ALA A 55 -5.50 -6.68 -5.00
CA ALA A 55 -6.68 -5.82 -5.03
C ALA A 55 -7.04 -5.28 -3.64
N VAL A 56 -6.93 -6.11 -2.60
CA VAL A 56 -7.16 -5.69 -1.20
C VAL A 56 -6.10 -4.69 -0.75
N LEU A 57 -4.83 -4.96 -1.05
CA LEU A 57 -3.73 -4.05 -0.72
C LEU A 57 -3.88 -2.70 -1.45
N TRP A 58 -4.27 -2.73 -2.73
CA TRP A 58 -4.56 -1.53 -3.50
C TRP A 58 -5.71 -0.72 -2.89
N ALA A 59 -6.83 -1.36 -2.54
CA ALA A 59 -7.96 -0.72 -1.91
C ALA A 59 -7.58 -0.05 -0.57
N TYR A 60 -6.74 -0.70 0.22
CA TYR A 60 -6.19 -0.12 1.44
C TYR A 60 -5.38 1.15 1.16
N VAL A 61 -4.46 1.11 0.20
CA VAL A 61 -3.63 2.28 -0.16
C VAL A 61 -4.50 3.43 -0.70
N ALA A 62 -5.50 3.13 -1.52
CA ALA A 62 -6.45 4.13 -2.01
C ALA A 62 -7.21 4.80 -0.86
N CYS A 63 -7.64 4.01 0.14
CA CYS A 63 -8.29 4.52 1.34
C CYS A 63 -7.36 5.43 2.16
N VAL A 64 -6.11 4.99 2.39
CA VAL A 64 -5.08 5.80 3.07
C VAL A 64 -4.89 7.15 2.37
N PHE A 65 -4.70 7.14 1.05
CA PHE A 65 -4.53 8.38 0.29
C PHE A 65 -5.77 9.27 0.34
N GLY A 66 -6.98 8.70 0.31
CA GLY A 66 -8.21 9.45 0.53
C GLY A 66 -8.29 10.11 1.91
N ILE A 67 -7.87 9.40 2.96
CA ILE A 67 -7.83 9.92 4.34
C ILE A 67 -6.79 11.04 4.45
N VAL A 68 -5.57 10.81 3.97
CA VAL A 68 -4.49 11.81 4.01
C VAL A 68 -4.92 13.07 3.27
N ASN A 69 -5.48 12.96 2.07
CA ASN A 69 -5.96 14.11 1.30
C ASN A 69 -7.05 14.92 2.03
N ARG A 70 -7.83 14.26 2.89
CA ARG A 70 -8.95 14.90 3.60
C ARG A 70 -8.55 15.52 4.95
N PHE A 71 -7.61 14.90 5.65
CA PHE A 71 -7.31 15.20 7.06
C PHE A 71 -5.89 15.76 7.29
N ALA A 72 -5.02 15.75 6.28
CA ALA A 72 -3.67 16.33 6.40
C ALA A 72 -3.74 17.86 6.42
N GLY A 73 -3.95 18.43 7.61
CA GLY A 73 -3.92 19.89 7.82
C GLY A 73 -2.63 20.41 8.45
N SER A 74 -1.73 19.52 8.88
CA SER A 74 -0.43 19.90 9.46
C SER A 74 0.61 18.81 9.21
N PHE A 75 1.87 19.20 9.09
CA PHE A 75 2.99 18.26 8.90
C PHE A 75 3.05 17.18 9.98
N MET A 76 2.83 17.55 11.25
CA MET A 76 2.81 16.59 12.38
C MET A 76 1.67 15.58 12.24
N GLY A 77 0.49 16.02 11.79
CA GLY A 77 -0.64 15.13 11.50
C GLY A 77 -0.32 14.16 10.35
N THR A 78 0.32 14.65 9.28
CA THR A 78 0.74 13.78 8.17
C THR A 78 1.81 12.78 8.58
N LEU A 79 2.73 13.15 9.46
CA LEU A 79 3.72 12.23 10.04
C LEU A 79 3.07 11.05 10.76
N VAL A 80 2.08 11.32 11.62
CA VAL A 80 1.35 10.27 12.35
C VAL A 80 0.56 9.38 11.38
N MET A 81 -0.14 9.98 10.41
CA MET A 81 -0.88 9.22 9.40
C MET A 81 0.03 8.37 8.51
N SER A 82 1.22 8.87 8.18
CA SER A 82 2.25 8.14 7.45
C SER A 82 2.78 6.94 8.23
N ALA A 83 3.04 7.11 9.52
CA ALA A 83 3.46 6.00 10.37
C ALA A 83 2.35 4.95 10.46
N ALA A 84 1.10 5.38 10.68
CA ALA A 84 -0.06 4.50 10.75
C ALA A 84 -0.30 3.74 9.43
N SER A 85 -0.18 4.41 8.29
CA SER A 85 -0.35 3.79 6.97
C SER A 85 0.73 2.74 6.68
N ALA A 86 1.99 3.04 7.01
CA ALA A 86 3.09 2.09 6.86
C ALA A 86 2.88 0.84 7.73
N ILE A 87 2.51 1.03 9.00
CA ILE A 87 2.26 -0.08 9.93
C ILE A 87 1.06 -0.92 9.45
N GLY A 88 -0.04 -0.29 9.05
CA GLY A 88 -1.22 -0.99 8.56
C GLY A 88 -0.97 -1.75 7.26
N TYR A 89 -0.22 -1.15 6.32
CA TYR A 89 0.19 -1.84 5.09
C TYR A 89 1.08 -3.04 5.40
N TYR A 90 2.04 -2.91 6.33
CA TYR A 90 2.89 -4.02 6.74
C TYR A 90 2.07 -5.20 7.28
N GLN A 91 1.15 -4.93 8.20
CA GLN A 91 0.26 -5.94 8.77
C GLN A 91 -0.59 -6.63 7.70
N LEU A 92 -1.18 -5.86 6.80
CA LEU A 92 -2.00 -6.40 5.71
C LEU A 92 -1.17 -7.23 4.74
N ALA A 93 -0.01 -6.75 4.32
CA ALA A 93 0.85 -7.48 3.38
C ALA A 93 1.31 -8.84 3.95
N GLU A 94 1.47 -8.96 5.27
CA GLU A 94 1.86 -10.20 5.93
C GLU A 94 0.70 -11.19 6.12
N HIS A 95 -0.52 -10.71 6.35
CA HIS A 95 -1.67 -11.55 6.71
C HIS A 95 -2.63 -11.84 5.55
N ILE A 96 -2.83 -10.89 4.62
CA ILE A 96 -3.79 -11.03 3.52
C ILE A 96 -3.54 -12.27 2.66
N PRO A 97 -2.30 -12.59 2.23
CA PRO A 97 -2.07 -13.79 1.43
C PRO A 97 -2.50 -15.08 2.15
N LYS A 98 -2.32 -15.16 3.48
CA LYS A 98 -2.73 -16.33 4.28
C LYS A 98 -4.25 -16.46 4.37
N VAL A 99 -4.93 -15.33 4.58
CA VAL A 99 -6.40 -15.28 4.63
C VAL A 99 -7.00 -15.64 3.28
N VAL A 100 -6.43 -15.11 2.19
CA VAL A 100 -6.90 -15.39 0.83
C VAL A 100 -6.67 -16.85 0.49
N ALA A 101 -5.49 -17.42 0.76
CA ALA A 101 -5.24 -18.85 0.52
C ALA A 101 -6.26 -19.75 1.27
N GLY A 102 -6.68 -19.38 2.47
CA GLY A 102 -7.72 -20.10 3.22
C GLY A 102 -9.14 -19.99 2.64
N LEU A 103 -9.42 -19.00 1.80
CA LEU A 103 -10.71 -18.84 1.10
C LEU A 103 -10.78 -19.64 -0.21
N PHE A 104 -9.62 -19.99 -0.78
CA PHE A 104 -9.50 -20.77 -2.01
C PHE A 104 -9.19 -22.26 -1.77
N ALA A 105 -9.07 -22.68 -0.50
CA ALA A 105 -8.90 -24.08 -0.06
C ALA A 105 -10.23 -24.81 0.12
#